data_AF-A0A3E3HY37-F1
#
_entry.id   AF-A0A3E3HY37-F1
#
_cell.length_a   1.000
_cell.length_b   1.000
_cell.length_c   1.000
_cell.angle_alpha   90.00
_cell.angle_beta   90.00
_cell.angle_gamma   90.00
#
_symmetry.space_group_name_H-M   'P 1'
#
loop_
_entity.id
_entity.type
_entity.pdbx_description
1 polymer ?
#
loop_
_entity_poly.entity_id
_entity_poly.type
_entity_poly.pdbx_seq_one_letter_code
_entity_poly.pdbx_strand_id
1 'polypeptide(L)'
;MRFGIAHLSCGFLPSMPDEGTKAVFSSIFTGKYQPVYVSDMDGWYKSHLAFILPICYVCYALDCDLTKIRGQQLKLVMDAAGEGYAMLAALGCPVLPEGSEKAFAPGWEELRRAL
;
A
#
# COMPACT_ATOMS: atom_id res chain seq x y z
N MET A 1 14.22 9.78 8.56
CA MET A 1 13.33 9.25 7.50
C MET A 1 12.90 10.41 6.61
N ARG A 2 13.22 10.39 5.31
CA ARG A 2 12.51 11.21 4.33
C ARG A 2 11.30 10.40 3.90
N PHE A 3 10.13 10.68 4.48
CA PHE A 3 8.89 10.25 3.86
C PHE A 3 8.85 10.92 2.47
N GLY A 4 8.49 10.16 1.43
CA GLY A 4 8.41 10.67 0.06
C GLY A 4 7.45 11.86 -0.07
N ILE A 5 7.30 12.38 -1.28
CA ILE A 5 6.33 13.46 -1.57
C ILE A 5 4.97 13.01 -1.01
N ALA A 6 4.36 13.85 -0.17
CA ALA A 6 3.05 13.55 0.40
C ALA A 6 2.03 13.55 -0.74
N HIS A 7 1.50 12.38 -1.08
CA HIS A 7 0.47 12.23 -2.09
C HIS A 7 -0.86 11.90 -1.41
N LEU A 8 -1.94 12.52 -1.88
CA LEU A 8 -3.30 12.20 -1.45
C LEU A 8 -3.93 11.27 -2.48
N SER A 9 -4.09 9.98 -2.17
CA SER A 9 -4.83 9.08 -3.07
C SER A 9 -6.33 9.32 -2.91
N CYS A 10 -7.04 9.49 -4.04
CA CYS A 10 -8.46 9.83 -4.07
C CYS A 10 -9.18 9.06 -5.19
N GLY A 11 -10.42 8.63 -4.97
CA GLY A 11 -11.23 7.98 -5.98
C GLY A 11 -12.65 7.72 -5.46
N PHE A 12 -13.50 7.13 -6.29
CA PHE A 12 -14.79 6.61 -5.82
C PHE A 12 -14.67 5.14 -5.42
N LEU A 13 -15.73 4.58 -4.81
CA LEU A 13 -15.71 3.19 -4.34
C LEU A 13 -15.35 2.23 -5.50
N PRO A 14 -16.12 2.15 -6.60
CA PRO A 14 -15.77 1.26 -7.71
C PRO A 14 -15.61 2.03 -9.03
N SER A 15 -15.08 3.27 -9.01
CA SER A 15 -14.86 4.05 -10.23
C SER A 15 -13.90 5.23 -10.07
N MET A 16 -13.41 5.71 -11.22
CA MET A 16 -12.68 6.97 -11.30
C MET A 16 -13.61 8.17 -11.11
N PRO A 17 -13.16 9.24 -10.43
CA PRO A 17 -13.87 10.51 -10.45
C PRO A 17 -13.99 11.07 -11.86
N ASP A 18 -15.16 11.62 -12.19
CA ASP A 18 -15.38 12.37 -13.44
C ASP A 18 -14.62 13.69 -13.44
N GLU A 19 -14.53 14.35 -14.60
CA GLU A 19 -13.77 15.59 -14.75
C GLU A 19 -14.30 16.74 -13.88
N GLY A 20 -15.63 16.83 -13.70
CA GLY A 20 -16.26 17.83 -12.84
C GLY A 20 -15.84 17.63 -11.39
N THR A 21 -15.91 16.39 -10.90
CA THR A 21 -15.45 16.05 -9.55
C THR A 21 -13.95 16.29 -9.38
N LYS A 22 -13.12 15.91 -10.36
CA LYS A 22 -11.67 16.18 -10.31
C LYS A 22 -11.37 17.68 -10.24
N ALA A 23 -12.12 18.51 -10.96
CA ALA A 23 -11.97 19.96 -10.90
C ALA A 23 -12.31 20.51 -9.50
N VAL A 24 -13.40 20.03 -8.90
CA VAL A 24 -13.76 20.37 -7.52
C VAL A 24 -12.65 19.97 -6.56
N PHE A 25 -12.16 18.72 -6.62
CA PHE A 25 -11.08 18.26 -5.75
C PHE A 25 -9.79 19.06 -5.94
N SER A 26 -9.45 19.43 -7.16
CA SER A 26 -8.26 20.25 -7.45
C SER A 26 -8.39 21.68 -6.89
N SER A 27 -9.63 22.20 -6.78
CA SER A 27 -9.90 23.50 -6.16
C SER A 27 -9.81 23.48 -4.63
N ILE A 28 -10.12 22.33 -4.01
CA ILE A 28 -10.10 22.15 -2.55
C ILE A 28 -8.68 21.80 -2.08
N PHE A 29 -8.09 20.80 -2.71
CA PHE A 29 -6.79 20.25 -2.35
C PHE A 29 -5.68 21.01 -3.10
N THR A 30 -5.28 22.15 -2.53
CA THR A 30 -4.24 23.03 -3.09
C THR A 30 -2.89 22.86 -2.38
N GLY A 31 -1.79 23.22 -3.07
CA GLY A 31 -0.45 23.19 -2.50
C GLY A 31 0.16 21.78 -2.42
N LYS A 32 0.49 21.32 -1.20
CA LYS A 32 1.24 20.06 -0.98
C LYS A 32 0.39 18.79 -1.10
N TYR A 33 -0.93 18.92 -1.07
CA TYR A 33 -1.85 17.79 -1.11
C TYR A 33 -2.42 17.65 -2.51
N GLN A 34 -1.60 17.26 -3.49
CA GLN A 34 -2.10 17.02 -4.84
C GLN A 34 -2.80 15.65 -4.90
N PRO A 35 -4.07 15.59 -5.34
CA PRO A 35 -4.80 14.33 -5.44
C PRO A 35 -4.23 13.48 -6.58
N VAL A 36 -3.91 12.22 -6.26
CA VAL A 36 -3.61 11.15 -7.21
C VAL A 36 -4.86 10.30 -7.31
N TYR A 37 -5.39 10.16 -8.52
CA TYR A 37 -6.67 9.47 -8.71
C TYR A 37 -6.49 7.96 -8.85
N VAL A 38 -7.30 7.21 -8.12
CA VAL A 38 -7.34 5.75 -8.11
C VAL A 38 -8.71 5.29 -8.63
N SER A 39 -8.70 4.23 -9.43
CA SER A 39 -9.89 3.73 -10.14
C SER A 39 -10.85 2.94 -9.26
N ASP A 40 -10.37 2.39 -8.15
CA ASP A 40 -11.15 1.62 -7.19
C ASP A 40 -10.57 1.86 -5.79
N MET A 41 -11.23 2.71 -5.00
CA MET A 41 -10.76 2.99 -3.64
C MET A 41 -11.01 1.84 -2.68
N ASP A 42 -12.02 0.97 -2.92
CA ASP A 42 -12.25 -0.20 -2.09
C ASP A 42 -11.10 -1.20 -2.23
N GLY A 43 -10.69 -1.51 -3.46
CA GLY A 43 -9.50 -2.29 -3.77
C GLY A 43 -8.22 -1.67 -3.23
N TRP A 44 -8.08 -0.34 -3.34
CA TRP A 44 -6.94 0.38 -2.77
C TRP A 44 -6.86 0.24 -1.25
N TYR A 45 -7.97 0.43 -0.52
CA TYR A 45 -7.99 0.30 0.94
C TYR A 45 -7.73 -1.15 1.38
N LYS A 46 -8.32 -2.13 0.70
CA LYS A 46 -8.08 -3.54 0.97
C LYS A 46 -6.61 -3.92 0.75
N SER A 47 -6.03 -3.46 -0.36
CA SER A 47 -4.60 -3.66 -0.65
C SER A 47 -3.73 -2.99 0.40
N HIS A 48 -4.02 -1.73 0.74
CA HIS A 48 -3.29 -1.01 1.78
C HIS A 48 -3.38 -1.74 3.13
N LEU A 49 -4.56 -2.26 3.48
CA LEU A 49 -4.79 -3.03 4.70
C LEU A 49 -3.96 -4.31 4.73
N ALA A 50 -3.96 -5.10 3.65
CA ALA A 50 -3.19 -6.33 3.54
C ALA A 50 -1.67 -6.11 3.70
N PHE A 51 -1.17 -4.94 3.28
CA PHE A 51 0.22 -4.55 3.48
C PHE A 51 0.52 -4.02 4.90
N ILE A 52 -0.32 -3.12 5.42
CA ILE A 52 -0.04 -2.42 6.67
C ILE A 52 -0.27 -3.30 7.91
N LEU A 53 -1.22 -4.25 7.86
CA LEU A 53 -1.56 -5.08 9.02
C LEU A 53 -0.37 -5.91 9.54
N PRO A 54 0.38 -6.65 8.69
CA PRO A 54 1.60 -7.34 9.14
C PRO A 54 2.63 -6.40 9.76
N ILE A 55 2.79 -5.19 9.22
CA ILE A 55 3.71 -4.17 9.74
C ILE A 55 3.26 -3.67 11.12
N CYS A 56 1.96 -3.36 11.29
CA CYS A 56 1.41 -2.98 12.58
C CYS A 56 1.60 -4.08 13.63
N TYR A 57 1.35 -5.33 13.25
CA TYR A 57 1.51 -6.47 14.16
C TYR A 57 2.95 -6.60 14.66
N VAL A 58 3.94 -6.57 13.76
CA VAL A 58 5.35 -6.65 14.17
C VAL A 58 5.80 -5.39 14.93
N CYS A 59 5.25 -4.22 14.59
CA CYS A 59 5.52 -2.97 15.30
C CYS A 59 5.14 -3.10 16.79
N TYR A 60 3.93 -3.59 17.08
CA TYR A 60 3.51 -3.83 18.46
C TYR A 60 4.36 -4.90 19.16
N ALA A 61 4.75 -5.96 18.45
CA ALA A 61 5.63 -6.99 18.99
C ALA A 61 7.06 -6.50 19.30
N LEU A 62 7.46 -5.33 18.79
CA LEU A 62 8.80 -4.74 18.95
C LEU A 62 8.79 -3.46 19.79
N ASP A 63 7.78 -3.27 20.65
CA ASP A 63 7.60 -2.05 21.46
C ASP A 63 7.51 -0.78 20.60
N CYS A 64 6.88 -0.88 19.44
CA CYS A 64 6.77 0.18 18.44
C CYS A 64 8.12 0.63 17.85
N ASP A 65 9.17 -0.18 17.97
CA ASP A 65 10.50 0.11 17.42
C ASP A 65 10.88 -0.88 16.31
N LEU A 66 10.50 -0.54 15.08
CA LEU A 66 10.81 -1.35 13.89
C LEU A 66 12.32 -1.44 13.59
N THR A 67 13.18 -0.62 14.22
CA THR A 67 14.64 -0.76 14.03
C THR A 67 15.18 -2.06 14.63
N LYS A 68 14.42 -2.70 15.53
CA LYS A 68 14.74 -3.98 16.16
C LYS A 68 14.42 -5.20 15.27
N ILE A 69 13.78 -5.01 14.12
CA ILE A 69 13.31 -6.13 13.28
C ILE A 69 14.48 -6.97 12.79
N ARG A 70 14.35 -8.31 12.91
CA ARG A 70 15.35 -9.26 12.44
C ARG A 70 14.92 -9.95 11.15
N GLY A 71 15.88 -10.58 10.45
CA GLY A 71 15.67 -11.20 9.14
C GLY A 71 14.46 -12.14 9.07
N GLN A 72 14.29 -13.03 10.06
CA GLN A 72 13.14 -13.94 10.10
C GLN A 72 11.80 -13.21 10.30
N GLN A 73 11.76 -12.18 11.17
CA GLN A 73 10.54 -11.39 11.39
C GLN A 73 10.18 -10.58 10.15
N LEU A 74 11.16 -9.96 9.49
CA LEU A 74 10.92 -9.24 8.24
C LEU A 74 10.39 -10.20 7.17
N LYS A 75 10.96 -11.40 7.06
CA LYS A 75 10.48 -12.42 6.12
C LYS A 75 9.02 -12.77 6.37
N LEU A 76 8.64 -13.05 7.61
CA LEU A 76 7.25 -13.34 7.97
C LEU A 76 6.30 -12.18 7.63
N VAL A 77 6.74 -10.93 7.83
CA VAL A 77 5.94 -9.73 7.46
C VAL A 77 5.74 -9.66 5.95
N MET A 78 6.77 -9.93 5.15
CA MET A 78 6.68 -9.93 3.68
C MET A 78 5.82 -11.09 3.17
N ASP A 79 5.99 -12.28 3.73
CA ASP A 79 5.20 -13.47 3.38
C ASP A 79 3.71 -13.21 3.69
N ALA A 80 3.39 -12.70 4.88
CA ALA A 80 2.02 -12.37 5.28
C ALA A 80 1.37 -11.29 4.39
N ALA A 81 2.13 -10.26 4.00
CA ALA A 81 1.63 -9.24 3.06
C ALA A 81 1.35 -9.84 1.68
N GLY A 82 2.24 -10.70 1.18
CA GLY A 82 2.06 -11.44 -0.07
C GLY A 82 0.83 -12.37 -0.04
N GLU A 83 0.64 -13.11 1.04
CA GLU A 83 -0.54 -13.95 1.27
C GLU A 83 -1.84 -13.13 1.29
N GLY A 84 -1.81 -11.96 1.95
CA GLY A 84 -2.94 -11.02 1.95
C GLY A 84 -3.31 -10.56 0.54
N TYR A 85 -2.34 -10.22 -0.29
CA TYR A 85 -2.59 -9.82 -1.68
C TYR A 85 -3.10 -11.00 -2.53
N ALA A 86 -2.53 -12.19 -2.34
CA ALA A 86 -2.99 -13.40 -3.03
C ALA A 86 -4.45 -13.74 -2.66
N MET A 87 -4.82 -13.58 -1.38
CA MET A 87 -6.20 -13.74 -0.91
C MET A 87 -7.14 -12.72 -1.58
N LEU A 88 -6.77 -11.44 -1.63
CA LEU A 88 -7.58 -10.41 -2.28
C LEU A 88 -7.81 -10.72 -3.77
N ALA A 89 -6.74 -11.10 -4.47
CA ALA A 89 -6.82 -11.49 -5.87
C ALA A 89 -7.73 -12.72 -6.08
N ALA A 90 -7.64 -13.73 -5.20
CA ALA A 90 -8.50 -14.92 -5.24
C ALA A 90 -9.98 -14.60 -4.99
N LEU A 91 -10.28 -13.55 -4.22
CA LEU A 91 -11.64 -13.04 -4.00
C LEU A 91 -12.13 -12.11 -5.12
N GLY A 92 -11.33 -11.89 -6.17
CA GLY A 92 -11.65 -10.99 -7.27
C GLY A 92 -11.55 -9.50 -6.90
N CYS A 93 -10.94 -9.16 -5.76
CA CYS A 93 -10.66 -7.78 -5.40
C CYS A 93 -9.42 -7.30 -6.18
N PRO A 94 -9.44 -6.10 -6.79
CA PRO A 94 -8.26 -5.58 -7.46
C PRO A 94 -7.17 -5.24 -6.44
N VAL A 95 -5.94 -5.68 -6.74
CA VAL A 95 -4.74 -5.33 -5.98
C VAL A 95 -4.18 -4.01 -6.54
N LEU A 96 -4.10 -2.99 -5.69
CA LEU A 96 -3.72 -1.64 -6.07
C LEU A 96 -2.64 -1.05 -5.15
N PRO A 97 -1.68 -0.27 -5.70
CA PRO A 97 -1.44 -0.01 -7.13
C PRO A 97 -1.11 -1.27 -7.91
N GLU A 98 -1.41 -1.28 -9.21
CA GLU A 98 -1.11 -2.42 -10.08
C GLU A 98 0.37 -2.80 -10.02
N GLY A 99 0.68 -4.11 -9.91
CA GLY A 99 2.05 -4.60 -9.81
C GLY A 99 2.60 -4.65 -8.39
N SER A 100 1.85 -4.21 -7.37
CA SER A 100 2.31 -4.21 -5.98
C SER A 100 2.63 -5.62 -5.46
N GLU A 101 1.95 -6.64 -5.97
CA GLU A 101 2.20 -8.05 -5.70
C GLU A 101 3.62 -8.52 -6.06
N LYS A 102 4.28 -7.86 -7.03
CA LYS A 102 5.65 -8.20 -7.44
C LYS A 102 6.67 -7.98 -6.33
N ALA A 103 6.38 -7.08 -5.39
CA ALA A 103 7.25 -6.82 -4.24
C ALA A 103 7.35 -8.03 -3.29
N PHE A 104 6.38 -8.95 -3.35
CA PHE A 104 6.30 -10.14 -2.49
C PHE A 104 6.55 -11.44 -3.25
N ALA A 105 6.92 -11.35 -4.54
CA ALA A 105 7.30 -12.52 -5.31
C ALA A 105 8.61 -13.13 -4.74
N PRO A 106 8.82 -14.44 -4.96
CA PRO A 106 10.10 -15.07 -4.63
C PRO A 106 11.27 -14.30 -5.27
N GLY A 107 12.31 -13.98 -4.50
CA GLY A 107 13.46 -13.20 -4.96
C GLY A 107 13.57 -11.77 -4.41
N TRP A 108 12.61 -11.29 -3.60
CA TRP A 108 12.74 -9.98 -2.92
C TRP A 108 13.98 -9.89 -1.99
N GLU A 109 14.48 -11.04 -1.52
CA GLU A 109 15.72 -11.15 -0.74
C GLU A 109 16.96 -10.68 -1.53
N GLU A 110 16.96 -10.82 -2.87
CA GLU A 110 18.03 -10.33 -3.75
C GLU A 110 17.99 -8.80 -3.89
N LEU A 111 16.78 -8.23 -4.00
CA LEU A 111 16.57 -6.77 -3.97
C LEU A 111 17.07 -6.14 -2.67
N ARG A 112 16.89 -6.82 -1.53
CA ARG A 112 17.43 -6.37 -0.23
C ARG A 112 18.97 -6.33 -0.20
N ARG A 113 19.65 -7.24 -0.91
CA ARG A 113 21.13 -7.26 -0.97
C ARG A 113 21.70 -6.21 -1.92
N ALA A 114 20.89 -5.71 -2.85
CA ALA A 114 21.28 -4.71 -3.84
C ALA A 114 21.06 -3.26 -3.38
N LEU A 115 20.40 -3.06 -2.23
CA LEU A 115 20.12 -1.77 -1.59
C LEU A 115 21.00 -1.56 -0.35
#